data_AF-A0A259HCH8-F1
#
_entry.id   AF-A0A259HCH8-F1
#
_cell.length_a   1.000
_cell.length_b   1.000
_cell.length_c   1.000
_cell.angle_alpha   90.00
_cell.angle_beta   90.00
_cell.angle_gamma   90.00
#
_symmetry.space_group_name_H-M   'P 1'
#
loop_
_entity.id
_entity.type
_entity.pdbx_description
1 polymer ?
#
loop_
_entity_poly.entity_id
_entity_poly.type
_entity_poly.pdbx_seq_one_letter_code
_entity_poly.pdbx_strand_id
1 'polypeptide(L)'
;MKKTLAFMTLTSSMLFGASGPELTQKHCASCHMLTTPKPEMIPELKAPAMDAVMFHIGLDMQDKKTMKDFIVDYLQNPDASKSVCESNKVQGFGVMPSLKGTVSVNELEAIADYVMATYPSKAFVGMITEIQKNDKVNGLLNSPFLINREELPHLTKLLVMHWDKKSLGLSEDQKSKLLVVRNETLKAVGDIKEKAKELEDEIIELSVDDEPLETIAPKVDELAKLKAEATKIQLKCLKESLKILNDKQIEFLLPFWEA
;
A
#
# COMPACT_ATOMS: atom_id res chain seq x y z
N MET A 1 -40.11 72.44 8.78
CA MET A 1 -40.20 71.02 8.31
C MET A 1 -38.78 70.53 8.03
N LYS A 2 -38.12 69.87 8.99
CA LYS A 2 -36.81 69.22 8.78
C LYS A 2 -37.05 67.72 8.69
N LYS A 3 -36.94 67.15 7.49
CA LYS A 3 -37.04 65.71 7.26
C LYS A 3 -35.65 65.11 7.47
N THR A 4 -35.45 64.43 8.60
CA THR A 4 -34.25 63.65 8.86
C THR A 4 -34.40 62.31 8.13
N LEU A 5 -33.64 62.12 7.06
CA LEU A 5 -33.60 60.88 6.30
C LEU A 5 -32.56 59.96 6.96
N ALA A 6 -33.01 58.93 7.68
CA ALA A 6 -32.14 57.92 8.26
C ALA A 6 -31.70 56.93 7.17
N PHE A 7 -30.41 56.95 6.83
CA PHE A 7 -29.78 55.98 5.93
C PHE A 7 -29.45 54.72 6.72
N MET A 8 -30.20 53.65 6.49
CA MET A 8 -29.96 52.34 7.08
C MET A 8 -28.90 51.62 6.23
N THR A 9 -27.63 51.66 6.66
CA THR A 9 -26.55 50.92 6.00
C THR A 9 -26.69 49.44 6.33
N LEU A 10 -27.12 48.67 5.34
CA LEU A 10 -27.15 47.21 5.37
C LEU A 10 -25.69 46.70 5.25
N THR A 11 -25.04 46.43 6.38
CA THR A 11 -23.75 45.71 6.38
C THR A 11 -24.02 44.26 6.04
N SER A 12 -23.88 43.92 4.76
CA SER A 12 -23.90 42.54 4.28
C SER A 12 -22.60 41.88 4.71
N SER A 13 -22.61 41.21 5.86
CA SER A 13 -21.51 40.35 6.32
C SER A 13 -21.41 39.17 5.35
N MET A 14 -20.49 39.24 4.39
CA MET A 14 -20.09 38.06 3.63
C MET A 14 -19.40 37.12 4.63
N LEU A 15 -20.09 36.06 5.04
CA LEU A 15 -19.47 34.93 5.71
C LEU A 15 -18.53 34.28 4.69
N PHE A 16 -17.27 34.68 4.70
CA PHE A 16 -16.22 33.95 3.99
C PHE A 16 -16.12 32.57 4.63
N GLY A 17 -16.65 31.55 3.95
CA GLY A 17 -16.36 30.16 4.31
C GLY A 17 -14.85 29.94 4.27
N ALA A 18 -14.32 29.20 5.24
CA ALA A 18 -12.89 28.86 5.26
C ALA A 18 -12.52 28.12 3.96
N SER A 19 -11.36 28.45 3.41
CA SER A 19 -10.89 27.86 2.15
C SER A 19 -10.46 26.41 2.35
N GLY A 20 -10.47 25.60 1.28
CA GLY A 20 -9.99 24.21 1.31
C GLY A 20 -8.62 24.04 1.99
N PRO A 21 -7.59 24.86 1.67
CA PRO A 21 -6.30 24.81 2.36
C PRO A 21 -6.39 25.05 3.87
N GLU A 22 -7.15 26.06 4.30
CA GLU A 22 -7.32 26.39 5.73
C GLU A 22 -8.06 25.28 6.47
N LEU A 23 -9.09 24.71 5.86
CA LEU A 23 -9.84 23.59 6.40
C LEU A 23 -8.97 22.33 6.52
N THR A 24 -8.16 22.01 5.49
CA THR A 24 -7.22 20.88 5.54
C THR A 24 -6.16 21.09 6.60
N GLN A 25 -5.59 22.29 6.73
CA GLN A 25 -4.64 22.60 7.78
C GLN A 25 -5.26 22.41 9.17
N LYS A 26 -6.49 22.90 9.37
CA LYS A 26 -7.19 22.83 10.66
C LYS A 26 -7.59 21.41 11.06
N HIS A 27 -8.08 20.61 10.12
CA HIS A 27 -8.71 19.32 10.41
C HIS A 27 -7.82 18.10 10.15
N CYS A 28 -6.80 18.21 9.28
CA CYS A 28 -5.99 17.06 8.86
C CYS A 28 -4.56 17.11 9.38
N ALA A 29 -3.97 18.30 9.57
CA ALA A 29 -2.55 18.46 9.89
C ALA A 29 -2.15 17.98 11.29
N SER A 30 -3.12 17.71 12.18
CA SER A 30 -2.85 17.16 13.52
C SER A 30 -2.34 15.71 13.46
N CYS A 31 -2.68 14.98 12.39
CA CYS A 31 -2.30 13.58 12.19
C CYS A 31 -1.51 13.39 10.89
N HIS A 32 -1.97 13.97 9.79
CA HIS A 32 -1.37 13.79 8.47
C HIS A 32 -0.27 14.81 8.20
N MET A 33 0.86 14.33 7.70
CA MET A 33 1.85 15.22 7.11
C MET A 33 1.33 15.77 5.79
N LEU A 34 1.29 17.10 5.68
CA LEU A 34 0.86 17.83 4.48
C LEU A 34 2.04 18.18 3.55
N THR A 35 3.22 17.68 3.87
CA THR A 35 4.42 17.79 3.04
C THR A 35 4.92 16.39 2.69
N THR A 36 5.73 16.29 1.64
CA THR A 36 6.37 15.02 1.28
C THR A 36 7.29 14.56 2.41
N PRO A 37 7.07 13.35 2.97
CA PRO A 37 7.88 12.84 4.06
C PRO A 37 9.27 12.46 3.56
N LYS A 38 10.28 12.64 4.43
CA LYS A 38 11.60 12.05 4.21
C LYS A 38 11.64 10.61 4.72
N PRO A 39 12.47 9.71 4.16
CA PRO A 39 12.53 8.31 4.57
C PRO A 39 12.68 8.10 6.08
N GLU A 40 13.53 8.88 6.73
CA GLU A 40 13.79 8.83 8.17
C GLU A 40 12.58 9.19 9.04
N MET A 41 11.61 9.93 8.50
CA MET A 41 10.41 10.34 9.22
C MET A 41 9.32 9.27 9.20
N ILE A 42 9.36 8.35 8.23
CA ILE A 42 8.29 7.36 7.97
C ILE A 42 7.97 6.50 9.22
N PRO A 43 8.96 5.99 9.97
CA PRO A 43 8.68 5.16 11.16
C PRO A 43 7.97 5.90 12.30
N GLU A 44 8.06 7.22 12.35
CA GLU A 44 7.52 8.04 13.44
C GLU A 44 6.13 8.61 13.13
N LEU A 45 5.63 8.40 11.90
CA LEU A 45 4.34 8.93 11.49
C LEU A 45 3.20 8.30 12.29
N LYS A 46 2.28 9.14 12.76
CA LYS A 46 1.05 8.69 13.44
C LYS A 46 -0.05 8.32 12.46
N ALA A 47 0.03 8.83 11.23
CA ALA A 47 -0.90 8.58 10.14
C ALA A 47 -0.12 8.67 8.81
N PRO A 48 -0.60 8.06 7.72
CA PRO A 48 0.05 8.19 6.42
C PRO A 48 0.12 9.67 5.98
N ALA A 49 1.20 10.07 5.32
CA ALA A 49 1.27 11.41 4.72
C ALA A 49 0.14 11.61 3.69
N MET A 50 -0.35 12.84 3.54
CA MET A 50 -1.46 13.14 2.62
C MET A 50 -1.13 12.76 1.17
N ASP A 51 0.14 12.95 0.77
CA ASP A 51 0.70 12.46 -0.48
C ASP A 51 0.43 10.95 -0.69
N ALA A 52 0.74 10.13 0.31
CA ALA A 52 0.56 8.68 0.23
C ALA A 52 -0.93 8.30 0.21
N VAL A 53 -1.77 8.98 0.98
CA VAL A 53 -3.23 8.75 0.97
C VAL A 53 -3.79 9.01 -0.43
N MET A 54 -3.51 10.18 -1.00
CA MET A 54 -4.04 10.55 -2.32
C MET A 54 -3.43 9.70 -3.45
N PHE A 55 -2.17 9.26 -3.32
CA PHE A 55 -1.57 8.31 -4.25
C PHE A 55 -2.36 6.99 -4.29
N HIS A 56 -2.66 6.37 -3.15
CA HIS A 56 -3.40 5.10 -3.11
C HIS A 56 -4.86 5.26 -3.55
N ILE A 57 -5.50 6.38 -3.22
CA ILE A 57 -6.84 6.70 -3.74
C ILE A 57 -6.78 6.76 -5.28
N GLY A 58 -5.78 7.45 -5.84
CA GLY A 58 -5.59 7.53 -7.29
C GLY A 58 -5.28 6.22 -7.99
N LEU A 59 -4.73 5.22 -7.28
CA LEU A 59 -4.54 3.87 -7.84
C LEU A 59 -5.87 3.08 -7.91
N ASP A 60 -6.74 3.26 -6.92
CA ASP A 60 -8.01 2.52 -6.80
C ASP A 60 -9.15 3.15 -7.62
N MET A 61 -9.16 4.48 -7.73
CA MET A 61 -10.22 5.22 -8.42
C MET A 61 -9.69 6.41 -9.22
N GLN A 62 -10.07 6.47 -10.50
CA GLN A 62 -9.67 7.52 -11.44
C GLN A 62 -10.75 8.60 -11.63
N ASP A 63 -12.02 8.26 -11.43
CA ASP A 63 -13.13 9.21 -11.58
C ASP A 63 -13.14 10.22 -10.42
N LYS A 64 -13.10 11.51 -10.76
CA LYS A 64 -13.04 12.59 -9.77
C LYS A 64 -14.27 12.65 -8.87
N LYS A 65 -15.45 12.33 -9.39
CA LYS A 65 -16.67 12.37 -8.60
C LYS A 65 -16.67 11.21 -7.59
N THR A 66 -16.35 10.00 -8.04
CA THR A 66 -16.18 8.83 -7.16
C THR A 66 -15.12 9.07 -6.10
N MET A 67 -13.99 9.67 -6.47
CA MET A 67 -12.92 10.04 -5.55
C MET A 67 -13.38 11.02 -4.48
N LYS A 68 -14.08 12.08 -4.87
CA LYS A 68 -14.63 13.06 -3.93
C LYS A 68 -15.65 12.43 -3.00
N ASP A 69 -16.60 11.67 -3.55
CA ASP A 69 -17.63 10.97 -2.78
C ASP A 69 -17.00 10.00 -1.77
N PHE A 70 -15.95 9.27 -2.19
CA PHE A 70 -15.18 8.39 -1.32
C PHE A 70 -14.49 9.14 -0.18
N ILE A 71 -13.76 10.23 -0.48
CA ILE A 71 -13.06 11.02 0.55
C ILE A 71 -14.07 11.55 1.58
N VAL A 72 -15.17 12.14 1.13
CA VAL A 72 -16.20 12.68 2.03
C VAL A 72 -16.82 11.57 2.90
N ASP A 73 -17.21 10.44 2.31
CA ASP A 73 -17.77 9.32 3.09
C ASP A 73 -16.75 8.70 4.06
N TYR A 74 -15.48 8.55 3.64
CA TYR A 74 -14.45 7.99 4.50
C TYR A 74 -14.13 8.92 5.68
N LEU A 75 -14.09 10.24 5.47
CA LEU A 75 -13.90 11.21 6.56
C LEU A 75 -15.06 11.18 7.57
N GLN A 76 -16.29 10.91 7.12
CA GLN A 76 -17.44 10.80 8.02
C GLN A 76 -17.55 9.44 8.70
N ASN A 77 -17.34 8.36 7.96
CA ASN A 77 -17.62 7.00 8.42
C ASN A 77 -16.41 6.10 8.18
N PRO A 78 -15.21 6.41 8.69
CA PRO A 78 -13.99 5.67 8.36
C PRO A 78 -14.12 4.21 8.82
N ASP A 79 -13.67 3.29 7.97
CA ASP A 79 -13.74 1.86 8.23
C ASP A 79 -12.55 1.15 7.56
N ALA A 80 -11.99 0.14 8.22
CA ALA A 80 -10.86 -0.64 7.70
C ALA A 80 -11.17 -1.26 6.33
N SER A 81 -12.40 -1.75 6.17
CA SER A 81 -12.85 -2.45 4.98
C SER A 81 -13.11 -1.53 3.78
N LYS A 82 -13.21 -0.21 4.03
CA LYS A 82 -13.30 0.85 3.02
C LYS A 82 -11.96 1.50 2.71
N SER A 83 -10.91 1.21 3.49
CA SER A 83 -9.60 1.81 3.22
C SER A 83 -9.15 1.46 1.80
N VAL A 84 -8.42 2.35 1.13
CA VAL A 84 -7.71 2.03 -0.13
C VAL A 84 -6.27 1.60 0.13
N CYS A 85 -5.73 1.90 1.31
CA CYS A 85 -4.36 1.51 1.72
C CYS A 85 -4.30 0.03 2.09
N GLU A 86 -3.14 -0.60 2.00
CA GLU A 86 -3.00 -2.02 2.32
C GLU A 86 -3.33 -2.33 3.79
N SER A 87 -3.79 -3.55 4.05
CA SER A 87 -4.22 -4.02 5.37
C SER A 87 -3.16 -3.86 6.46
N ASN A 88 -1.89 -4.09 6.13
CA ASN A 88 -0.79 -3.85 7.08
C ASN A 88 -0.62 -2.35 7.44
N LYS A 89 -1.02 -1.42 6.57
CA LYS A 89 -1.04 0.02 6.90
C LYS A 89 -2.17 0.35 7.85
N VAL A 90 -3.34 -0.28 7.67
CA VAL A 90 -4.47 -0.14 8.60
C VAL A 90 -4.11 -0.75 9.97
N GLN A 91 -3.41 -1.88 10.00
CA GLN A 91 -2.92 -2.48 11.25
C GLN A 91 -1.88 -1.60 11.96
N GLY A 92 -1.02 -0.92 11.19
CA GLY A 92 0.03 -0.06 11.73
C GLY A 92 -0.48 1.30 12.22
N PHE A 93 -1.25 2.01 11.41
CA PHE A 93 -1.74 3.37 11.74
C PHE A 93 -3.11 3.38 12.43
N GLY A 94 -3.87 2.29 12.34
CA GLY A 94 -5.28 2.25 12.73
C GLY A 94 -6.21 2.84 11.67
N VAL A 95 -7.49 2.89 12.01
CA VAL A 95 -8.53 3.54 11.22
C VAL A 95 -8.61 5.01 11.62
N MET A 96 -8.79 5.90 10.64
CA MET A 96 -8.92 7.34 10.88
C MET A 96 -10.07 7.64 11.87
N PRO A 97 -9.94 8.63 12.77
CA PRO A 97 -11.07 9.11 13.57
C PRO A 97 -12.17 9.74 12.70
N SER A 98 -13.44 9.45 13.03
CA SER A 98 -14.58 10.05 12.33
C SER A 98 -14.66 11.57 12.56
N LEU A 99 -14.93 12.31 11.48
CA LEU A 99 -15.23 13.74 11.51
C LEU A 99 -16.73 14.04 11.47
N LYS A 100 -17.58 13.01 11.60
CA LYS A 100 -19.03 13.16 11.56
C LYS A 100 -19.52 14.01 12.72
N GLY A 101 -20.26 15.07 12.39
CA GLY A 101 -20.82 16.00 13.37
C GLY A 101 -19.83 17.03 13.91
N THR A 102 -18.54 16.92 13.61
CA THR A 102 -17.51 17.92 13.98
C THR A 102 -17.10 18.80 12.80
N VAL A 103 -17.20 18.29 11.57
CA VAL A 103 -16.96 19.03 10.32
C VAL A 103 -18.19 18.88 9.43
N SER A 104 -18.65 19.98 8.84
CA SER A 104 -19.84 19.97 7.97
C SER A 104 -19.54 19.31 6.62
N VAL A 105 -20.57 18.79 5.93
CA VAL A 105 -20.40 18.17 4.60
C VAL A 105 -19.76 19.14 3.62
N ASN A 106 -20.18 20.41 3.61
CA ASN A 106 -19.63 21.43 2.72
C ASN A 106 -18.13 21.69 2.98
N GLU A 107 -17.70 21.68 4.26
CA GLU A 107 -16.27 21.79 4.59
C GLU A 107 -15.49 20.54 4.17
N LEU A 108 -16.06 19.34 4.33
CA LEU A 108 -15.45 18.10 3.85
C LEU A 108 -15.32 18.06 2.33
N GLU A 109 -16.32 18.58 1.59
CA GLU A 109 -16.25 18.73 0.15
C GLU A 109 -15.14 19.69 -0.28
N ALA A 110 -14.97 20.82 0.42
CA ALA A 110 -13.91 21.77 0.16
C ALA A 110 -12.51 21.20 0.50
N ILE A 111 -12.41 20.40 1.55
CA ILE A 111 -11.20 19.63 1.87
C ILE A 111 -10.89 18.64 0.74
N ALA A 112 -11.89 17.85 0.31
CA ALA A 112 -11.74 16.85 -0.75
C ALA A 112 -11.26 17.49 -2.06
N ASP A 113 -11.90 18.57 -2.49
CA ASP A 113 -11.51 19.32 -3.70
C ASP A 113 -10.06 19.80 -3.62
N TYR A 114 -9.65 20.34 -2.46
CA TYR A 114 -8.29 20.82 -2.27
C TYR A 114 -7.26 19.69 -2.27
N VAL A 115 -7.48 18.60 -1.52
CA VAL A 115 -6.49 17.52 -1.44
C VAL A 115 -6.35 16.79 -2.77
N MET A 116 -7.43 16.61 -3.52
CA MET A 116 -7.41 16.05 -4.87
C MET A 116 -6.67 16.92 -5.89
N ALA A 117 -6.74 18.24 -5.74
CA ALA A 117 -6.03 19.16 -6.61
C ALA A 117 -4.52 19.29 -6.26
N THR A 118 -4.16 18.96 -5.03
CA THR A 118 -2.82 19.25 -4.47
C THR A 118 -1.93 18.02 -4.35
N TYR A 119 -2.51 16.85 -4.07
CA TYR A 119 -1.78 15.61 -3.80
C TYR A 119 -2.23 14.46 -4.73
N PRO A 120 -1.37 13.47 -5.00
CA PRO A 120 0.04 13.43 -4.62
C PRO A 120 0.86 14.48 -5.37
N SER A 121 1.82 15.07 -4.68
CA SER A 121 2.76 16.00 -5.28
C SER A 121 3.67 15.28 -6.28
N LYS A 122 4.13 15.99 -7.31
CA LYS A 122 5.07 15.44 -8.30
C LYS A 122 6.36 14.94 -7.65
N ALA A 123 6.81 15.62 -6.60
CA ALA A 123 8.00 15.22 -5.83
C ALA A 123 7.78 13.87 -5.14
N PHE A 124 6.63 13.67 -4.49
CA PHE A 124 6.28 12.38 -3.91
C PHE A 124 6.17 11.28 -4.97
N VAL A 125 5.50 11.55 -6.10
CA VAL A 125 5.38 10.56 -7.19
C VAL A 125 6.77 10.15 -7.70
N GLY A 126 7.67 11.11 -7.94
CA GLY A 126 9.04 10.80 -8.34
C GLY A 126 9.79 9.96 -7.30
N MET A 127 9.66 10.31 -6.01
CA MET A 127 10.27 9.57 -4.91
C MET A 127 9.73 8.14 -4.81
N ILE A 128 8.41 7.94 -4.81
CA ILE A 128 7.82 6.61 -4.65
C ILE A 128 8.11 5.71 -5.85
N THR A 129 8.11 6.25 -7.07
CA THR A 129 8.50 5.49 -8.28
C THR A 129 9.95 5.03 -8.21
N GLU A 130 10.86 5.88 -7.73
CA GLU A 130 12.26 5.50 -7.55
C GLU A 130 12.43 4.43 -6.45
N ILE A 131 11.72 4.58 -5.32
CA ILE A 131 11.70 3.56 -4.26
C ILE A 131 11.19 2.23 -4.81
N GLN A 132 10.06 2.23 -5.51
CA GLN A 132 9.48 1.01 -6.09
C GLN A 132 10.42 0.34 -7.08
N LYS A 133 11.12 1.12 -7.92
CA LYS A 133 12.12 0.61 -8.85
C LYS A 133 13.29 -0.05 -8.10
N ASN A 134 13.83 0.61 -7.09
CA ASN A 134 14.94 0.08 -6.29
C ASN A 134 14.52 -1.16 -5.50
N ASP A 135 13.31 -1.18 -4.95
CA ASP A 135 12.74 -2.35 -4.29
C ASP A 135 12.56 -3.53 -5.25
N LYS A 136 12.11 -3.28 -6.49
CA LYS A 136 12.03 -4.31 -7.54
C LYS A 136 13.40 -4.90 -7.85
N VAL A 137 14.42 -4.05 -8.08
CA VAL A 137 15.80 -4.51 -8.33
C VAL A 137 16.34 -5.29 -7.13
N ASN A 138 16.16 -4.78 -5.91
CA ASN A 138 16.59 -5.45 -4.69
C ASN A 138 15.89 -6.81 -4.50
N GLY A 139 14.59 -6.87 -4.79
CA GLY A 139 13.80 -8.10 -4.77
C GLY A 139 14.27 -9.13 -5.79
N LEU A 140 14.69 -8.69 -6.99
CA LEU A 140 15.28 -9.55 -8.01
C LEU A 140 16.62 -10.15 -7.56
N LEU A 141 17.51 -9.31 -7.03
CA LEU A 141 18.85 -9.71 -6.58
C LEU A 141 18.81 -10.70 -5.41
N ASN A 142 17.88 -10.52 -4.46
CA ASN A 142 17.80 -11.31 -3.24
C ASN A 142 16.75 -12.44 -3.31
N SER A 143 16.28 -12.78 -4.50
CA SER A 143 15.22 -13.77 -4.67
C SER A 143 15.76 -15.20 -4.50
N PRO A 144 15.15 -16.02 -3.63
CA PRO A 144 15.50 -17.43 -3.52
C PRO A 144 14.89 -18.28 -4.65
N PHE A 145 14.10 -17.67 -5.56
CA PHE A 145 13.35 -18.39 -6.58
C PHE A 145 14.08 -18.44 -7.91
N LEU A 146 13.98 -19.58 -8.59
CA LEU A 146 14.48 -19.74 -9.97
C LEU A 146 13.63 -18.94 -10.97
N ILE A 147 12.30 -18.95 -10.78
CA ILE A 147 11.36 -18.15 -11.59
C ILE A 147 10.94 -16.94 -10.77
N ASN A 148 11.38 -15.75 -11.19
CA ASN A 148 11.09 -14.48 -10.52
C ASN A 148 10.57 -13.44 -11.51
N ARG A 149 9.45 -13.79 -12.14
CA ARG A 149 8.73 -13.00 -13.14
C ARG A 149 7.52 -12.35 -12.48
N GLU A 150 7.22 -11.10 -12.82
CA GLU A 150 6.07 -10.36 -12.25
C GLU A 150 4.74 -11.12 -12.51
N GLU A 151 4.67 -11.86 -13.62
CA GLU A 151 3.52 -12.68 -13.97
C GLU A 151 3.31 -13.91 -13.06
N LEU A 152 4.25 -14.22 -12.15
CA LEU A 152 4.09 -15.26 -11.13
C LEU A 152 3.87 -14.61 -9.75
N PRO A 153 2.63 -14.62 -9.21
CA PRO A 153 2.30 -13.80 -8.07
C PRO A 153 2.79 -14.43 -6.77
N HIS A 154 3.16 -13.58 -5.81
CA HIS A 154 3.26 -13.99 -4.41
C HIS A 154 1.88 -13.92 -3.75
N LEU A 155 0.99 -14.86 -4.10
CA LEU A 155 -0.44 -14.79 -3.74
C LEU A 155 -0.69 -14.64 -2.24
N THR A 156 0.06 -15.32 -1.38
CA THR A 156 -0.07 -15.16 0.09
C THR A 156 0.36 -13.79 0.59
N LYS A 157 1.24 -13.08 -0.12
CA LYS A 157 1.58 -11.67 0.17
C LYS A 157 0.44 -10.75 -0.24
N LEU A 158 -0.07 -10.91 -1.46
CA LEU A 158 -1.23 -10.15 -1.97
C LEU A 158 -2.44 -10.31 -1.05
N LEU A 159 -2.76 -11.54 -0.65
CA LEU A 159 -3.88 -11.82 0.26
C LEU A 159 -3.75 -11.06 1.58
N VAL A 160 -2.59 -11.13 2.24
CA VAL A 160 -2.38 -10.41 3.52
C VAL A 160 -2.43 -8.90 3.34
N MET A 161 -2.06 -8.36 2.18
CA MET A 161 -2.18 -6.94 1.88
C MET A 161 -3.63 -6.48 1.70
N HIS A 162 -4.57 -7.38 1.40
CA HIS A 162 -5.96 -7.02 1.07
C HIS A 162 -7.02 -7.78 1.89
N TRP A 163 -6.65 -8.62 2.85
CA TRP A 163 -7.58 -9.52 3.56
C TRP A 163 -8.66 -8.84 4.41
N ASP A 164 -8.50 -7.56 4.77
CA ASP A 164 -9.48 -6.79 5.55
C ASP A 164 -10.47 -6.05 4.64
N LYS A 165 -10.26 -6.10 3.32
CA LYS A 165 -11.15 -5.45 2.35
C LYS A 165 -12.48 -6.18 2.29
N LYS A 166 -13.57 -5.42 2.40
CA LYS A 166 -14.93 -5.98 2.28
C LYS A 166 -15.16 -6.63 0.92
N SER A 167 -14.57 -6.05 -0.13
CA SER A 167 -14.65 -6.52 -1.51
C SER A 167 -14.00 -7.90 -1.70
N LEU A 168 -12.90 -8.19 -1.00
CA LEU A 168 -12.30 -9.52 -1.01
C LEU A 168 -13.13 -10.50 -0.16
N GLY A 169 -13.70 -10.06 0.97
CA GLY A 169 -14.73 -10.83 1.68
C GLY A 169 -14.28 -12.24 2.12
N LEU A 170 -13.06 -12.38 2.64
CA LEU A 170 -12.57 -13.66 3.20
C LEU A 170 -13.35 -14.01 4.47
N SER A 171 -13.81 -15.26 4.57
CA SER A 171 -14.32 -15.80 5.83
C SER A 171 -13.20 -16.05 6.83
N GLU A 172 -13.53 -16.12 8.12
CA GLU A 172 -12.54 -16.45 9.16
C GLU A 172 -11.93 -17.84 8.97
N ASP A 173 -12.70 -18.81 8.45
CA ASP A 173 -12.19 -20.14 8.07
C ASP A 173 -11.19 -20.05 6.90
N GLN A 174 -11.47 -19.23 5.88
CA GLN A 174 -10.53 -19.00 4.78
C GLN A 174 -9.24 -18.35 5.29
N LYS A 175 -9.34 -17.31 6.14
CA LYS A 175 -8.16 -16.65 6.72
C LYS A 175 -7.30 -17.63 7.51
N SER A 176 -7.92 -18.48 8.34
CA SER A 176 -7.21 -19.51 9.11
C SER A 176 -6.45 -20.49 8.20
N LYS A 177 -7.10 -21.01 7.16
CA LYS A 177 -6.46 -21.90 6.17
C LYS A 177 -5.32 -21.23 5.40
N LEU A 178 -5.52 -19.98 4.98
CA LEU A 178 -4.50 -19.20 4.27
C LEU A 178 -3.28 -18.90 5.14
N LEU A 179 -3.49 -18.66 6.44
CA LEU A 179 -2.39 -18.48 7.40
C LEU A 179 -1.54 -19.75 7.55
N VAL A 180 -2.17 -20.94 7.56
CA VAL A 180 -1.44 -22.21 7.57
C VAL A 180 -0.56 -22.32 6.31
N VAL A 181 -1.15 -22.14 5.12
CA VAL A 181 -0.42 -22.18 3.84
C VAL A 181 0.74 -21.19 3.84
N ARG A 182 0.50 -19.96 4.30
CA ARG A 182 1.53 -18.91 4.39
C ARG A 182 2.66 -19.30 5.33
N ASN A 183 2.35 -19.76 6.54
CA ASN A 183 3.37 -20.08 7.54
C ASN A 183 4.26 -21.24 7.11
N GLU A 184 3.66 -22.30 6.54
CA GLU A 184 4.41 -23.42 5.97
C GLU A 184 5.32 -22.97 4.82
N THR A 185 4.78 -22.14 3.92
CA THR A 185 5.54 -21.60 2.78
C THR A 185 6.71 -20.74 3.24
N LEU A 186 6.47 -19.78 4.15
CA LEU A 186 7.50 -18.87 4.63
C LEU A 186 8.62 -19.59 5.36
N LYS A 187 8.28 -20.61 6.17
CA LYS A 187 9.28 -21.45 6.83
C LYS A 187 10.14 -22.19 5.81
N ALA A 188 9.52 -22.92 4.89
CA ALA A 188 10.25 -23.73 3.92
C ALA A 188 11.11 -22.88 2.96
N VAL A 189 10.59 -21.75 2.49
CA VAL A 189 11.37 -20.81 1.65
C VAL A 189 12.47 -20.12 2.46
N GLY A 190 12.22 -19.80 3.72
CA GLY A 190 13.21 -19.21 4.62
C GLY A 190 14.45 -20.09 4.77
N ASP A 191 14.24 -21.37 5.07
CA ASP A 191 15.33 -22.35 5.22
C ASP A 191 16.14 -22.52 3.91
N ILE A 192 15.47 -22.48 2.75
CA ILE A 192 16.16 -22.55 1.44
C ILE A 192 16.91 -21.25 1.16
N LYS A 193 16.35 -20.10 1.50
CA LYS A 193 16.98 -18.79 1.27
C LYS A 193 18.30 -18.67 2.03
N GLU A 194 18.35 -19.14 3.27
CA GLU A 194 19.57 -19.14 4.07
C GLU A 194 20.66 -19.99 3.41
N LYS A 195 20.34 -21.25 3.06
CA LYS A 195 21.28 -22.15 2.38
C LYS A 195 21.74 -21.64 1.01
N ALA A 196 20.81 -21.08 0.23
CA ALA A 196 21.13 -20.51 -1.07
C ALA A 196 22.09 -19.33 -0.93
N LYS A 197 21.90 -18.49 0.10
CA LYS A 197 22.80 -17.38 0.40
C LYS A 197 24.20 -17.86 0.79
N GLU A 198 24.29 -18.83 1.70
CA GLU A 198 25.59 -19.40 2.10
C GLU A 198 26.35 -19.96 0.89
N LEU A 199 25.63 -20.67 0.01
CA LEU A 199 26.22 -21.26 -1.19
C LEU A 199 26.60 -20.21 -2.24
N GLU A 200 25.82 -19.13 -2.39
CA GLU A 200 26.19 -17.98 -3.23
C GLU A 200 27.46 -17.30 -2.71
N ASP A 201 27.55 -17.06 -1.39
CA ASP A 201 28.70 -16.44 -0.75
C ASP A 201 29.96 -17.34 -0.95
N GLU A 202 29.84 -18.67 -0.80
CA GLU A 202 30.93 -19.63 -1.05
C GLU A 202 31.36 -19.68 -2.53
N ILE A 203 30.42 -19.67 -3.47
CA ILE A 203 30.73 -19.64 -4.91
C ILE A 203 31.52 -18.37 -5.25
N ILE A 204 31.14 -17.22 -4.68
CA ILE A 204 31.83 -15.95 -4.88
C ILE A 204 33.25 -16.01 -4.32
N GLU A 205 33.44 -16.54 -3.10
CA GLU A 205 34.76 -16.68 -2.47
C GLU A 205 35.69 -17.54 -3.34
N LEU A 206 35.26 -18.74 -3.74
CA LEU A 206 36.04 -19.62 -4.60
C LEU A 206 36.36 -18.97 -5.96
N SER A 207 35.44 -18.17 -6.51
CA SER A 207 35.67 -17.46 -7.76
C SER A 207 36.69 -16.33 -7.62
N VAL A 208 36.71 -15.64 -6.48
CA VAL A 208 37.68 -14.57 -6.16
C VAL A 208 39.07 -15.15 -5.92
N ASP A 209 39.14 -16.33 -5.31
CA ASP A 209 40.38 -17.07 -5.05
C ASP A 209 40.93 -17.80 -6.29
N ASP A 210 40.30 -17.64 -7.46
CA ASP A 210 40.70 -18.25 -8.74
C ASP A 210 40.75 -19.79 -8.69
N GLU A 211 39.84 -20.40 -7.92
CA GLU A 211 39.72 -21.85 -7.81
C GLU A 211 39.22 -22.47 -9.13
N PRO A 212 39.61 -23.71 -9.47
CA PRO A 212 39.20 -24.36 -10.71
C PRO A 212 37.68 -24.48 -10.87
N LEU A 213 37.21 -24.38 -12.12
CA LEU A 213 35.78 -24.48 -12.43
C LEU A 213 35.17 -25.83 -12.00
N GLU A 214 35.97 -26.90 -11.96
CA GLU A 214 35.58 -28.22 -11.48
C GLU A 214 35.18 -28.22 -9.99
N THR A 215 35.72 -27.29 -9.20
CA THR A 215 35.37 -27.06 -7.79
C THR A 215 34.10 -26.20 -7.67
N ILE A 216 33.93 -25.20 -8.55
CA ILE A 216 32.84 -24.22 -8.49
C ILE A 216 31.53 -24.78 -9.10
N ALA A 217 31.60 -25.45 -10.24
CA ALA A 217 30.43 -25.89 -11.01
C ALA A 217 29.46 -26.78 -10.22
N PRO A 218 29.90 -27.77 -9.40
CA PRO A 218 28.99 -28.56 -8.58
C PRO A 218 28.15 -27.73 -7.59
N LYS A 219 28.72 -26.62 -7.07
CA LYS A 219 28.03 -25.71 -6.15
C LYS A 219 26.99 -24.87 -6.89
N VAL A 220 27.29 -24.43 -8.10
CA VAL A 220 26.31 -23.75 -8.96
C VAL A 220 25.12 -24.67 -9.26
N ASP A 221 25.37 -25.95 -9.53
CA ASP A 221 24.30 -26.94 -9.75
C ASP A 221 23.45 -27.16 -8.48
N GLU A 222 24.07 -27.18 -7.31
CA GLU A 222 23.36 -27.27 -6.03
C GLU A 222 22.52 -26.02 -5.75
N LEU A 223 23.04 -24.82 -6.02
CA LEU A 223 22.28 -23.57 -5.92
C LEU A 223 21.06 -23.58 -6.85
N ALA A 224 21.23 -24.04 -8.09
CA ALA A 224 20.14 -24.17 -9.03
C ALA A 224 19.05 -25.14 -8.53
N LYS A 225 19.43 -26.25 -7.89
CA LYS A 225 18.47 -27.20 -7.28
C LYS A 225 17.70 -26.55 -6.14
N LEU A 226 18.37 -25.81 -5.25
CA LEU A 226 17.73 -25.08 -4.15
C LEU A 226 16.73 -24.04 -4.68
N LYS A 227 17.13 -23.23 -5.66
CA LYS A 227 16.23 -22.22 -6.27
C LYS A 227 15.03 -22.87 -6.97
N ALA A 228 15.23 -24.02 -7.63
CA ALA A 228 14.15 -24.79 -8.23
C ALA A 228 13.19 -25.36 -7.16
N GLU A 229 13.70 -25.80 -6.01
CA GLU A 229 12.88 -26.26 -4.89
C GLU A 229 12.05 -25.11 -4.29
N ALA A 230 12.64 -23.94 -4.06
CA ALA A 230 11.91 -22.76 -3.61
C ALA A 230 10.79 -22.37 -4.57
N THR A 231 11.04 -22.40 -5.89
CA THR A 231 10.00 -22.14 -6.90
C THR A 231 8.89 -23.18 -6.85
N LYS A 232 9.19 -24.46 -6.65
CA LYS A 232 8.15 -25.50 -6.47
C LYS A 232 7.29 -25.24 -5.23
N ILE A 233 7.89 -24.77 -4.13
CA ILE A 233 7.16 -24.38 -2.92
C ILE A 233 6.26 -23.17 -3.20
N GLN A 234 6.74 -22.16 -3.92
CA GLN A 234 5.91 -21.01 -4.35
C GLN A 234 4.72 -21.46 -5.21
N LEU A 235 4.94 -22.37 -6.17
CA LEU A 235 3.87 -22.90 -7.01
C LEU A 235 2.84 -23.72 -6.21
N LYS A 236 3.31 -24.50 -5.22
CA LYS A 236 2.42 -25.19 -4.28
C LYS A 236 1.59 -24.18 -3.48
N CYS A 237 2.24 -23.16 -2.91
CA CYS A 237 1.57 -22.07 -2.18
C CYS A 237 0.48 -21.40 -3.01
N LEU A 238 0.77 -21.08 -4.28
CA LEU A 238 -0.21 -20.55 -5.22
C LEU A 238 -1.40 -21.51 -5.39
N LYS A 239 -1.15 -22.79 -5.68
CA LYS A 239 -2.21 -23.78 -5.89
C LYS A 239 -3.06 -24.02 -4.65
N GLU A 240 -2.46 -24.14 -3.47
CA GLU A 240 -3.20 -24.34 -2.23
C GLU A 240 -4.03 -23.10 -1.85
N SER A 241 -3.48 -21.90 -2.05
CA SER A 241 -4.22 -20.65 -1.82
C SER A 241 -5.43 -20.55 -2.76
N LEU A 242 -5.26 -20.86 -4.06
CA LEU A 242 -6.37 -20.83 -5.02
C LEU A 242 -7.48 -21.83 -4.70
N LYS A 243 -7.19 -22.98 -4.07
CA LYS A 243 -8.22 -23.93 -3.61
C LYS A 243 -9.08 -23.40 -2.46
N ILE A 244 -8.57 -22.44 -1.70
CA ILE A 244 -9.27 -21.84 -0.55
C ILE A 244 -10.18 -20.70 -1.01
N LEU A 245 -9.80 -20.01 -2.08
CA LEU A 245 -10.54 -18.87 -2.62
C LEU A 245 -11.66 -19.33 -3.56
N ASN A 246 -12.71 -18.52 -3.66
CA ASN A 246 -13.73 -18.66 -4.71
C ASN A 246 -13.41 -17.77 -5.92
N ASP A 247 -14.10 -17.99 -7.04
CA ASP A 247 -13.85 -17.29 -8.30
C ASP A 247 -13.93 -15.76 -8.17
N LYS A 248 -14.88 -15.24 -7.38
CA LYS A 248 -15.02 -13.79 -7.16
C LYS A 248 -13.83 -13.20 -6.39
N GLN A 249 -13.30 -13.96 -5.43
CA GLN A 249 -12.10 -13.58 -4.67
C GLN A 249 -10.85 -13.59 -5.55
N ILE A 250 -10.76 -14.55 -6.46
CA ILE A 250 -9.67 -14.64 -7.43
C ILE A 250 -9.75 -13.44 -8.39
N GLU A 251 -10.93 -13.17 -8.96
CA GLU A 251 -11.18 -12.04 -9.85
C GLU A 251 -10.82 -10.70 -9.19
N PHE A 252 -11.15 -10.52 -7.91
CA PHE A 252 -10.74 -9.34 -7.16
C PHE A 252 -9.22 -9.15 -7.08
N LEU A 253 -8.45 -10.25 -7.05
CA LEU A 253 -6.99 -10.21 -6.90
C LEU A 253 -6.24 -10.05 -8.24
N LEU A 254 -6.87 -10.35 -9.37
CA LEU A 254 -6.22 -10.30 -10.69
C LEU A 254 -5.60 -8.92 -11.01
N PRO A 255 -6.25 -7.76 -10.75
CA PRO A 255 -5.62 -6.47 -11.03
C PRO A 255 -4.35 -6.21 -10.21
N PHE A 256 -4.22 -6.82 -9.02
CA PHE A 256 -3.02 -6.70 -8.18
C PHE A 256 -1.94 -7.73 -8.52
N TRP A 257 -2.26 -8.72 -9.35
CA TRP A 257 -1.30 -9.67 -9.91
C TRP A 257 -0.58 -9.05 -11.11
N GLU A 258 -1.31 -8.33 -11.96
CA GLU A 258 -0.78 -7.77 -13.22
C GLU A 258 -0.07 -6.40 -13.07
N ALA A 259 0.15 -5.93 -11.83
CA ALA A 259 0.63 -4.58 -11.50
C ALA A 259 2.10 -4.47 -11.07
#